data_AF-A0A926NB98-F1
#
_entry.id   AF-A0A926NB98-F1
#
_cell.length_a   1.000
_cell.length_b   1.000
_cell.length_c   1.000
_cell.angle_alpha   90.00
_cell.angle_beta   90.00
_cell.angle_gamma   90.00
#
_symmetry.space_group_name_H-M   'P 1'
#
loop_
_entity.id
_entity.type
_entity.pdbx_description
1 polymer ?
#
loop_
_entity_poly.entity_id
_entity_poly.type
_entity_poly.pdbx_seq_one_letter_code
_entity_poly.pdbx_strand_id
1 'polypeptide(L)' 'MYTGRNLDELSMIPLSEWDLEELSYHHYMMAQMSPLMNQQGVSLHQDLIHEIEGRKHQYQHHPSDLS' A
#
# COMPACT_ATOMS: atom_id res chain seq x y z
N MET A 1 9.97 4.22 14.71
CA MET A 1 9.26 2.93 14.82
C MET A 1 7.93 3.12 14.14
N TYR A 2 7.46 2.15 13.36
CA TYR A 2 6.14 2.22 12.74
C TYR A 2 5.04 2.28 13.80
N THR A 3 4.04 3.15 13.61
CA THR A 3 2.92 3.38 14.55
C THR A 3 1.53 3.22 13.93
N GLY A 4 1.45 2.82 12.65
CA GLY A 4 0.19 2.58 11.96
C GLY A 4 -0.46 1.24 12.32
N ARG A 5 -1.63 0.97 11.72
CA ARG A 5 -2.39 -0.27 11.93
C ARG A 5 -1.63 -1.49 11.40
N ASN A 6 -1.67 -2.60 12.13
CA ASN A 6 -1.08 -3.84 11.64
C ASN A 6 -1.94 -4.51 10.55
N LEU A 7 -1.43 -5.57 9.92
CA LEU A 7 -2.15 -6.27 8.84
C LEU A 7 -3.48 -6.90 9.28
N ASP A 8 -3.59 -7.34 10.52
CA ASP A 8 -4.84 -7.95 11.02
C ASP A 8 -5.93 -6.88 11.15
N GLU A 9 -5.58 -5.72 11.71
CA GLU A 9 -6.46 -4.55 11.82
C GLU A 9 -6.89 -4.02 10.44
N LEU A 10 -6.00 -4.14 9.45
CA LEU A 10 -6.22 -3.68 8.09
C LEU A 10 -6.88 -4.72 7.16
N SER A 11 -6.94 -5.99 7.57
CA SER A 11 -7.33 -7.12 6.71
C SER A 11 -8.71 -6.99 6.05
N MET A 12 -9.62 -6.27 6.71
CA MET A 12 -10.99 -6.02 6.24
C MET A 12 -11.21 -4.57 5.76
N ILE A 13 -10.14 -3.77 5.73
CA ILE A 13 -10.17 -2.36 5.32
C ILE A 13 -9.71 -2.25 3.86
N PRO A 14 -10.48 -1.59 2.97
CA PRO A 14 -10.06 -1.38 1.59
C PRO A 14 -8.70 -0.65 1.50
N LEU A 15 -7.83 -1.07 0.58
CA LEU A 15 -6.50 -0.45 0.39
C LEU A 15 -6.56 1.06 0.12
N SER A 16 -7.64 1.53 -0.52
CA SER A 16 -7.89 2.95 -0.77
C SER A 16 -8.05 3.78 0.52
N GLU A 17 -8.37 3.13 1.64
CA GLU A 17 -8.52 3.77 2.97
C GLU A 17 -7.27 3.61 3.86
N TRP A 18 -6.24 2.94 3.36
CA TRP A 18 -4.94 2.88 4.04
C TRP A 18 -4.20 4.20 3.80
N ASP A 19 -3.50 4.70 4.81
CA ASP A 19 -2.65 5.86 4.62
C ASP A 19 -1.33 5.50 3.91
N LEU A 20 -0.55 6.52 3.52
CA LEU A 20 0.69 6.29 2.79
C LEU A 20 1.79 5.63 3.65
N GLU A 21 1.79 5.84 4.97
CA GLU A 21 2.76 5.23 5.88
C GLU A 21 2.47 3.73 6.02
N GLU A 22 1.20 3.36 6.18
CA GLU A 22 0.72 1.97 6.21
C GLU A 22 1.06 1.24 4.91
N LEU A 23 0.75 1.86 3.76
CA LEU A 23 1.07 1.27 2.46
C LEU A 23 2.58 1.04 2.30
N SER A 24 3.39 2.04 2.62
CA SER A 24 4.85 1.99 2.46
C SER A 24 5.49 0.96 3.40
N TYR A 25 5.06 0.93 4.66
CA TYR A 25 5.57 0.01 5.66
C TYR A 25 5.27 -1.45 5.30
N HIS A 26 4.00 -1.76 4.98
CA HIS A 26 3.60 -3.12 4.65
C HIS A 26 4.16 -3.58 3.31
N HIS A 27 4.27 -2.70 2.31
CA HIS A 27 4.99 -3.00 1.07
C HIS A 27 6.47 -3.37 1.33
N TYR A 28 7.17 -2.61 2.17
CA TYR A 28 8.57 -2.87 2.53
C TYR A 28 8.74 -4.21 3.27
N MET A 29 7.85 -4.49 4.23
CA MET A 29 7.86 -5.76 4.95
C MET A 29 7.61 -6.95 4.02
N MET A 30 6.61 -6.86 3.13
CA MET A 30 6.28 -7.92 2.17
C MET A 30 7.37 -8.12 1.12
N ALA A 31 8.01 -7.04 0.64
CA ALA A 31 9.11 -7.14 -0.32
C ALA A 31 10.29 -7.96 0.24
N GLN A 32 10.58 -7.86 1.53
CA GLN A 32 11.64 -8.65 2.18
C GLN A 32 11.27 -10.12 2.37
N MET A 33 9.98 -10.45 2.47
CA MET A 33 9.49 -11.80 2.72
C MET A 33 8.90 -12.48 1.48
N SER A 34 8.92 -11.81 0.32
CA SER A 34 8.29 -12.26 -0.92
C SER A 34 8.54 -13.75 -1.28
N PRO A 35 9.77 -14.31 -1.14
CA PRO A 35 10.02 -15.73 -1.45
C PRO A 35 9.32 -16.73 -0.51
N LEU A 36 8.91 -16.28 0.68
CA LEU A 36 8.33 -17.10 1.74
C LEU A 36 6.81 -16.96 1.83
N MET A 37 6.22 -16.04 1.06
CA MET A 37 4.78 -15.74 1.13
C MET A 37 3.96 -16.78 0.37
N ASN A 38 2.78 -17.08 0.90
CA ASN A 38 1.78 -17.87 0.20
C ASN A 38 1.06 -17.03 -0.88
N GLN A 39 0.18 -17.67 -1.65
CA GLN A 39 -0.55 -17.01 -2.74
C GLN A 39 -1.39 -15.81 -2.28
N GLN A 40 -1.99 -15.87 -1.09
CA GLN A 40 -2.78 -14.77 -0.54
C GLN A 40 -1.89 -13.55 -0.24
N GLY A 41 -0.74 -13.78 0.40
CA GLY A 41 0.24 -12.74 0.65
C GLY A 41 0.73 -12.11 -0.65
N VAL A 42 1.08 -12.93 -1.66
CA VAL A 42 1.55 -12.42 -2.96
C VAL A 42 0.49 -11.57 -3.64
N SER A 43 -0.78 -11.98 -3.60
CA SER A 43 -1.89 -11.19 -4.14
C SER A 43 -2.02 -9.84 -3.43
N LEU A 44 -2.01 -9.84 -2.10
CA LEU A 44 -2.08 -8.60 -1.31
C LEU A 44 -0.92 -7.66 -1.63
N HIS A 45 0.31 -8.20 -1.79
CA HIS A 45 1.48 -7.39 -2.13
C HIS A 45 1.36 -6.73 -3.51
N GLN A 46 0.80 -7.45 -4.50
CA GLN A 46 0.53 -6.91 -5.83
C GLN A 46 -0.51 -5.78 -5.78
N ASP A 47 -1.60 -5.98 -5.05
CA ASP A 47 -2.64 -4.95 -4.88
C ASP A 47 -2.09 -3.70 -4.18
N LEU A 48 -1.21 -3.89 -3.18
CA LEU A 48 -0.47 -2.81 -2.51
C LEU A 48 0.38 -1.99 -3.48
N ILE A 49 1.12 -2.66 -4.37
CA ILE A 49 1.94 -2.00 -5.40
C ILE A 49 1.05 -1.18 -6.34
N HIS A 50 -0.07 -1.76 -6.80
CA HIS A 50 -1.00 -1.06 -7.68
C HIS A 50 -1.61 0.18 -7.03
N GLU A 51 -2.00 0.11 -5.75
CA GLU A 51 -2.52 1.26 -5.02
C GLU A 51 -1.47 2.37 -4.88
N ILE A 52 -0.23 2.02 -4.51
CA ILE A 52 0.87 2.98 -4.38
C ILE A 52 1.16 3.68 -5.71
N GLU A 53 1.31 2.93 -6.80
CA GLU A 53 1.56 3.51 -8.13
C GLU A 53 0.36 4.32 -8.62
N GLY A 54 -0.87 3.85 -8.39
CA GLY A 54 -2.10 4.57 -8.68
C GLY A 54 -2.14 5.96 -8.01
N ARG A 55 -1.81 6.03 -6.72
CA ARG A 55 -1.72 7.31 -5.99
C ARG A 55 -0.60 8.20 -6.52
N LYS A 56 0.59 7.65 -6.81
CA LYS A 56 1.70 8.43 -7.40
C LYS A 56 1.27 9.08 -8.72
N HIS A 57 0.57 8.34 -9.58
CA HIS A 57 0.06 8.87 -10.85
C HIS A 57 -1.01 9.95 -10.63
N GLN A 58 -1.91 9.79 -9.65
CA GLN A 58 -2.89 10.83 -9.29
C GLN A 58 -2.23 12.13 -8.81
N TYR A 59 -1.18 12.05 -7.99
CA TYR A 59 -0.43 13.23 -7.55
C TYR A 59 0.39 13.87 -8.67
N GLN A 60 0.90 13.08 -9.63
CA GLN A 60 1.62 13.58 -10.80
C GLN A 60 0.72 14.24 -11.84
N HIS A 61 -0.57 13.88 -11.87
CA HIS A 61 -1.57 14.40 -12.81
C HIS A 61 -2.54 15.43 -12.21
N HIS A 62 -2.20 16.07 -11.08
CA HIS A 62 -2.79 17.36 -10.72
C HIS A 62 -2.00 18.49 -11.39
N PRO A 63 -2.39 18.97 -12.60
CA PRO A 63 -2.02 20.31 -12.98
C PRO A 63 -2.71 21.22 -11.97
N SER A 64 -1.93 21.81 -11.07
CA SER A 64 -2.22 23.08 -10.40
C SER A 64 -3.66 23.56 -10.63
N ASP A 65 -4.58 23.15 -9.75
CA ASP A 65 -5.94 23.72 -9.75
C ASP A 65 -5.79 25.21 -9.42
N LEU A 66 -5.80 25.97 -10.51
CA LEU A 66 -6.63 27.16 -10.74
C LEU A 66 -6.56 28.28 -9.69
N SER A 67 -5.89 29.36 -10.12
CA SER A 67 -6.02 30.77 -9.69
C SER A 67 -5.36 31.19 -8.37
#